data_AF-A0AAV2SWE1-F1
#
_entry.id   AF-A0AAV2SWE1-F1
#
_cell.length_a   1.000
_cell.length_b   1.000
_cell.length_c   1.000
_cell.angle_alpha   90.00
_cell.angle_beta   90.00
_cell.angle_gamma   90.00
#
_symmetry.space_group_name_H-M   'P 1'
#
loop_
_entity.id
_entity.type
_entity.pdbx_description
1 polymer ?
#
loop_
_entity_poly.entity_id
_entity_poly.type
_entity_poly.pdbx_seq_one_letter_code
_entity_poly.pdbx_strand_id
1 'polypeptide(L)'
;NQTRMCMSWPNTKSFNLRRIFCETHDGFKDLCNCENPFTLSNQTKESFMNMNPKPLHWKEDIPILIITGNRTRYMFRLLQSLVHQDGVRSDLITLVMDGEQIEAAKIADILGLRIIIH
;
A
#
# COMPACT_ATOMS: atom_id res chain seq x y z
N ASN A 1 11.19 16.45 18.42
CA ASN A 1 11.73 17.52 17.55
C ASN A 1 12.48 16.96 16.35
N GLN A 2 11.76 16.70 15.26
CA GLN A 2 12.23 16.91 13.87
C GLN A 2 11.12 16.45 12.94
N THR A 3 10.24 17.37 12.58
CA THR A 3 9.39 17.33 11.38
C THR A 3 10.35 17.30 10.18
N ARG A 4 10.89 16.13 9.83
CA ARG A 4 11.65 15.96 8.59
C ARG A 4 10.65 15.86 7.46
N MET A 5 10.23 17.02 6.97
CA MET A 5 9.56 17.13 5.68
C MET A 5 10.46 16.45 4.64
N CYS A 6 10.02 15.31 4.09
CA CYS A 6 10.79 14.56 3.10
C CYS A 6 10.89 15.37 1.81
N MET A 7 11.95 16.19 1.69
CA MET A 7 12.15 17.13 0.58
C MET A 7 12.37 16.41 -0.77
N SER A 8 12.78 15.14 -0.73
CA SER A 8 13.04 14.30 -1.91
C SER A 8 11.80 13.67 -2.54
N TRP A 9 10.66 13.66 -1.85
CA TRP A 9 9.46 13.00 -2.38
C TRP A 9 8.86 13.78 -3.57
N PRO A 10 8.39 13.09 -4.61
CA PRO A 10 7.83 13.74 -5.79
C PRO A 10 6.51 14.44 -5.48
N ASN A 11 6.19 15.48 -6.25
CA ASN A 11 4.94 16.25 -6.12
C ASN A 11 3.78 15.58 -6.87
N THR A 12 3.34 14.43 -6.36
CA THR A 12 2.17 13.69 -6.87
C THR A 12 1.05 13.66 -5.82
N LYS A 13 -0.19 13.36 -6.25
CA LYS A 13 -1.33 13.23 -5.32
C LYS A 13 -1.03 12.25 -4.18
N SER A 14 -0.56 11.04 -4.49
CA SER A 14 -0.23 10.01 -3.50
C SER A 14 0.83 10.48 -2.50
N PHE A 15 1.90 11.12 -2.96
CA PHE A 15 2.96 11.61 -2.06
C PHE A 15 2.53 12.85 -1.26
N ASN A 16 1.65 13.70 -1.78
CA ASN A 16 1.04 14.78 -1.00
C ASN A 16 0.20 14.23 0.16
N LEU A 17 -0.64 13.22 -0.11
CA LEU A 17 -1.40 12.52 0.93
C LEU A 17 -0.49 11.83 1.94
N ARG A 18 0.60 11.23 1.46
CA ARG A 18 1.62 10.59 2.31
C ARG A 18 2.26 11.58 3.28
N ARG A 19 2.63 12.79 2.81
CA ARG A 19 3.18 13.84 3.71
C ARG A 19 2.20 14.16 4.83
N ILE A 20 0.94 14.44 4.49
CA ILE A 20 -0.11 14.75 5.46
C ILE A 20 -0.31 13.61 6.46
N PHE A 21 -0.34 12.37 5.98
CA PHE A 21 -0.50 11.20 6.85
C PHE A 21 0.68 11.06 7.82
N CYS A 22 1.91 11.16 7.32
CA CYS A 22 3.13 10.99 8.12
C CYS A 22 3.38 12.14 9.11
N GLU A 23 2.79 13.31 8.91
CA GLU A 23 2.81 14.40 9.89
C GLU A 23 1.81 14.19 11.04
N THR A 24 0.79 13.37 10.83
CA THR A 24 -0.34 13.21 11.76
C THR A 24 -0.44 11.82 12.39
N HIS A 25 0.28 10.82 11.89
CA HIS A 25 0.20 9.44 12.35
C HIS A 25 1.59 8.83 12.56
N ASP A 26 1.80 8.24 13.74
CA ASP A 26 3.05 7.59 14.11
C ASP A 26 3.02 6.06 13.91
N GLY A 27 4.21 5.47 13.76
CA GLY A 27 4.40 4.02 13.75
C GLY A 27 4.16 3.34 12.40
N PHE A 28 4.13 4.10 11.31
CA PHE A 28 4.15 3.63 9.93
C PHE A 28 5.50 3.94 9.27
N LYS A 29 6.60 3.54 9.92
CA LYS A 29 7.98 3.89 9.52
C LYS A 29 8.27 3.61 8.05
N ASP A 30 7.82 2.46 7.53
CA ASP A 30 8.07 2.07 6.14
C ASP A 30 7.24 2.89 5.16
N LEU A 31 6.01 3.28 5.53
CA LEU A 31 5.20 4.22 4.73
C LEU A 31 5.84 5.62 4.72
N CYS A 32 6.44 6.04 5.84
CA CYS A 32 6.96 7.38 6.04
C CYS A 32 8.48 7.52 5.81
N ASN A 33 9.12 6.51 5.22
CA ASN A 33 10.55 6.56 4.92
C ASN A 33 10.83 7.56 3.78
N CYS A 34 11.65 8.59 4.03
CA CYS A 34 11.97 9.62 3.04
C CYS A 34 12.81 9.12 1.87
N GLU A 35 13.63 8.09 2.07
CA GLU A 35 14.57 7.56 1.09
C GLU A 35 13.96 6.42 0.28
N ASN A 36 13.35 5.45 0.98
CA ASN A 36 12.71 4.28 0.39
C ASN A 36 11.29 4.06 0.96
N PRO A 37 10.33 4.91 0.59
CA PRO A 37 8.94 4.79 1.03
C PRO A 37 8.30 3.50 0.50
N PHE A 38 7.55 2.79 1.35
CA PHE A 38 6.77 1.61 0.94
C PHE A 38 5.74 1.99 -0.13
N THR A 39 5.71 1.28 -1.25
CA THR A 39 4.74 1.48 -2.34
C THR A 39 4.20 0.13 -2.81
N LEU A 40 2.99 0.13 -3.38
CA LEU A 40 2.46 -1.00 -4.13
C LEU A 40 2.69 -0.85 -5.65
N SER A 41 3.14 0.33 -6.09
CA SER A 41 3.23 0.75 -7.50
C SER A 41 4.47 0.25 -8.23
N ASN A 42 5.50 -0.23 -7.51
CA ASN A 42 6.68 -0.86 -8.14
C ASN A 42 6.37 -2.25 -8.72
N GLN A 43 5.10 -2.55 -8.97
CA GLN A 43 4.60 -3.81 -9.54
C GLN A 43 3.70 -3.50 -10.74
N THR A 44 4.17 -2.66 -11.66
CA THR A 44 3.59 -2.61 -13.01
C THR A 44 3.85 -3.94 -13.73
N LYS A 45 3.06 -4.26 -14.77
CA LYS A 45 3.24 -5.45 -15.62
C LYS A 45 4.70 -5.70 -16.07
N GLU A 46 5.48 -4.63 -16.21
CA GLU A 46 6.92 -4.68 -16.55
C GLU A 46 7.83 -4.99 -15.36
N SER A 47 7.48 -4.54 -14.14
CA SER A 47 8.25 -4.83 -12.93
C SER A 47 8.05 -6.27 -12.41
N PHE A 48 6.93 -6.91 -12.77
CA PHE A 48 6.69 -8.34 -12.50
C PHE A 48 7.77 -9.27 -13.06
N MET A 49 8.43 -8.88 -14.14
CA MET A 49 9.54 -9.66 -14.68
C MET A 49 10.77 -9.66 -13.76
N ASN A 50 10.92 -8.67 -12.88
CA ASN A 50 12.18 -8.40 -12.20
C ASN A 50 12.16 -8.62 -10.68
N MET A 51 11.00 -8.67 -10.02
CA MET A 51 10.98 -8.69 -8.54
C MET A 51 10.34 -9.91 -7.89
N ASN A 52 9.39 -10.60 -8.54
CA ASN A 52 8.78 -11.87 -8.09
C ASN A 52 7.91 -12.46 -9.24
N PRO A 53 8.53 -13.06 -10.27
CA PRO A 53 7.80 -13.51 -11.44
C PRO A 53 6.80 -14.60 -11.06
N LYS A 54 5.54 -14.40 -11.44
CA LYS A 54 4.50 -15.43 -11.38
C LYS A 54 5.07 -16.70 -12.05
N PRO A 55 5.09 -17.86 -11.36
CA PRO A 55 5.54 -19.11 -11.96
C PRO A 55 4.86 -19.35 -13.31
N LEU A 56 5.63 -19.78 -14.32
CA LEU A 56 5.16 -19.91 -15.71
C LEU A 56 3.87 -20.75 -15.86
N HIS A 57 3.63 -21.67 -14.94
CA HIS A 57 2.45 -22.53 -14.94
C HIS A 57 1.21 -21.88 -14.33
N TRP A 58 1.34 -20.78 -13.59
CA TRP A 58 0.23 -20.06 -12.99
C TRP A 58 -0.37 -19.11 -14.04
N LYS A 59 -1.52 -19.50 -14.60
CA LYS A 59 -2.19 -18.73 -15.65
C LYS A 59 -3.25 -17.78 -15.10
N GLU A 60 -3.84 -18.11 -13.96
CA GLU A 60 -5.01 -17.40 -13.43
C GLU A 60 -4.69 -16.08 -12.74
N ASP A 61 -5.49 -15.06 -13.00
CA ASP A 61 -5.46 -13.80 -12.28
C ASP A 61 -6.46 -13.88 -11.12
N ILE A 62 -5.95 -14.12 -9.91
CA ILE A 62 -6.78 -14.33 -8.72
C ILE A 62 -6.94 -13.00 -7.96
N PRO A 63 -8.16 -12.47 -7.82
CA PRO A 63 -8.41 -11.28 -7.01
C PRO A 63 -8.21 -11.57 -5.53
N ILE A 64 -7.64 -10.59 -4.80
CA ILE A 64 -7.40 -10.69 -3.36
C ILE A 64 -8.28 -9.68 -2.65
N LEU A 65 -9.17 -10.19 -1.80
CA LEU A 65 -10.02 -9.38 -0.94
C LEU A 65 -9.44 -9.32 0.46
N ILE A 66 -9.08 -8.12 0.92
CA ILE A 66 -8.62 -7.90 2.29
C ILE A 66 -9.76 -7.26 3.07
N ILE A 67 -10.33 -7.98 4.03
CA ILE A 67 -11.40 -7.46 4.89
C ILE A 67 -10.77 -6.95 6.18
N THR A 68 -11.00 -5.67 6.51
CA THR A 68 -10.45 -5.06 7.72
C THR A 68 -11.49 -4.31 8.55
N GLY A 69 -11.44 -4.57 9.86
CA GLY A 69 -12.00 -3.73 10.92
C GLY A 69 -10.99 -2.67 11.36
N ASN A 70 -11.19 -2.05 12.52
CA ASN A 70 -10.40 -0.94 13.11
C ASN A 70 -8.90 -1.18 13.41
N ARG A 71 -8.26 -2.18 12.79
CA ARG A 71 -6.88 -2.61 13.05
C ARG A 71 -5.93 -2.22 11.92
N THR A 72 -5.86 -0.92 11.61
CA THR A 72 -5.05 -0.34 10.52
C THR A 72 -3.61 -0.86 10.47
N ARG A 73 -2.94 -1.00 11.63
CA ARG A 73 -1.55 -1.50 11.69
C ARG A 73 -1.41 -2.95 11.22
N TYR A 74 -2.39 -3.80 11.54
CA TYR A 74 -2.39 -5.19 11.10
C TYR A 74 -2.65 -5.28 9.60
N MET A 75 -3.60 -4.49 9.10
CA MET A 75 -3.85 -4.36 7.66
C MET A 75 -2.59 -3.89 6.91
N PHE A 76 -1.90 -2.87 7.40
CA PHE A 76 -0.67 -2.38 6.76
C PHE A 76 0.44 -3.44 6.76
N ARG A 77 0.66 -4.13 7.88
CA ARG A 77 1.63 -5.24 7.95
C ARG A 77 1.29 -6.38 6.99
N LEU A 78 0.00 -6.72 6.86
CA LEU A 78 -0.46 -7.72 5.91
C LEU A 78 -0.11 -7.31 4.47
N LEU A 79 -0.37 -6.05 4.09
CA LEU A 79 0.00 -5.53 2.77
C LEU A 79 1.51 -5.61 2.51
N GLN A 80 2.32 -5.30 3.52
CA GLN A 80 3.77 -5.44 3.44
C GLN A 80 4.18 -6.89 3.21
N SER A 81 3.59 -7.87 3.90
CA SER A 81 3.91 -9.28 3.68
C SER A 81 3.42 -9.79 2.32
N LEU A 82 2.22 -9.35 1.91
CA LEU A 82 1.55 -9.81 0.71
C LEU A 82 2.30 -9.42 -0.57
N VAL A 83 2.79 -8.18 -0.64
CA VAL A 83 3.46 -7.66 -1.85
C VAL A 83 4.77 -8.40 -2.17
N HIS A 84 5.36 -9.10 -1.21
CA HIS A 84 6.57 -9.90 -1.40
C HIS A 84 6.28 -11.35 -1.80
N GLN A 85 5.02 -11.77 -1.92
CA GLN A 85 4.68 -13.12 -2.37
C GLN A 85 4.73 -13.23 -3.90
N ASP A 86 5.09 -14.40 -4.40
CA ASP A 86 5.15 -14.68 -5.82
C ASP A 86 3.78 -14.52 -6.51
N GLY A 87 3.78 -13.86 -7.66
CA GLY A 87 2.58 -13.70 -8.48
C GLY A 87 1.52 -12.75 -7.92
N VAL A 88 1.75 -12.08 -6.78
CA VAL A 88 0.82 -11.08 -6.24
C VAL A 88 0.76 -9.87 -7.14
N ARG A 89 -0.45 -9.52 -7.56
CA ARG A 89 -0.74 -8.35 -8.39
C ARG A 89 -1.44 -7.27 -7.60
N SER A 90 -0.78 -6.12 -7.40
CA SER A 90 -1.36 -5.02 -6.62
C SER A 90 -2.65 -4.46 -7.22
N ASP A 91 -2.81 -4.52 -8.54
CA ASP A 91 -4.03 -4.14 -9.25
C ASP A 91 -5.22 -5.09 -9.02
N LEU A 92 -4.96 -6.29 -8.48
CA LEU A 92 -5.96 -7.29 -8.10
C LEU A 92 -6.33 -7.27 -6.61
N ILE A 93 -5.72 -6.37 -5.81
CA ILE A 93 -6.00 -6.23 -4.38
C ILE A 93 -7.16 -5.23 -4.18
N THR A 94 -8.19 -5.65 -3.45
CA THR A 94 -9.29 -4.78 -3.00
C THR A 94 -9.39 -4.82 -1.48
N LEU A 95 -9.40 -3.64 -0.87
CA LEU A 95 -9.61 -3.46 0.57
C LEU A 95 -11.11 -3.26 0.84
N VAL A 96 -11.68 -4.12 1.67
CA VAL A 96 -13.06 -4.02 2.17
C VAL A 96 -13.01 -3.57 3.62
N MET A 97 -13.66 -2.46 3.93
CA MET A 97 -13.73 -1.90 5.28
C MET A 97 -15.13 -2.06 5.85
N ASP A 98 -15.19 -2.51 7.10
CA ASP A 98 -16.40 -2.52 7.92
C ASP A 98 -16.50 -1.15 8.63
N GLY A 99 -17.28 -0.24 8.03
CA GLY A 99 -17.42 1.16 8.46
C GLY A 99 -16.33 2.14 8.00
N GLU A 100 -16.50 3.41 8.38
CA GLU A 100 -15.65 4.53 7.96
C GLU A 100 -14.34 4.61 8.75
N GLN A 101 -13.40 3.73 8.43
CA GLN A 101 -12.08 3.70 9.04
C GLN A 101 -11.13 4.65 8.30
N ILE A 102 -11.18 5.93 8.68
CA ILE A 102 -10.47 7.02 8.02
C ILE A 102 -8.96 6.76 7.86
N GLU A 103 -8.31 6.18 8.88
CA GLU A 103 -6.86 5.89 8.82
C GLU A 103 -6.53 4.83 7.76
N ALA A 104 -7.30 3.74 7.73
CA ALA A 104 -7.13 2.67 6.74
C ALA A 104 -7.43 3.16 5.32
N ALA A 105 -8.49 3.96 5.16
CA ALA A 105 -8.84 4.58 3.89
C ALA A 105 -7.72 5.49 3.35
N LYS A 106 -7.09 6.30 4.23
CA LYS A 106 -5.95 7.16 3.85
C LYS A 106 -4.76 6.34 3.37
N ILE A 107 -4.40 5.26 4.08
CA ILE A 107 -3.31 4.37 3.65
C ILE A 107 -3.64 3.75 2.29
N ALA A 108 -4.89 3.30 2.09
CA ALA A 108 -5.32 2.74 0.82
C ALA A 108 -5.24 3.74 -0.35
N ASP A 109 -5.65 5.01 -0.17
CA ASP A 109 -5.51 6.06 -1.20
C ASP A 109 -4.02 6.39 -1.47
N ILE A 110 -3.19 6.46 -0.43
CA ILE A 110 -1.73 6.64 -0.58
C ILE A 110 -1.13 5.51 -1.43
N LEU A 111 -1.57 4.26 -1.22
CA LEU A 111 -1.04 3.09 -1.91
C LEU A 111 -1.75 2.79 -3.24
N GLY A 112 -2.80 3.54 -3.59
CA GLY A 112 -3.57 3.35 -4.83
C GLY A 112 -4.44 2.08 -4.84
N LEU A 113 -4.89 1.61 -3.67
CA LEU A 113 -5.76 0.43 -3.56
C LEU A 113 -7.20 0.76 -3.88
N ARG A 114 -7.92 -0.21 -4.48
CA ARG A 114 -9.38 -0.16 -4.56
C ARG A 114 -9.98 -0.37 -3.18
N ILE A 115 -10.99 0.43 -2.84
CA ILE A 115 -11.70 0.40 -1.56
C ILE A 115 -13.18 0.06 -1.80
N ILE A 116 -13.75 -0.78 -0.94
CA ILE A 116 -15.19 -0.97 -0.77
C ILE A 116 -15.51 -0.74 0.71
N ILE A 117 -16.54 0.04 1.01
CA ILE A 117 -17.03 0.29 2.37
C ILE A 117 -18.41 -0.36 2.49
N HIS A 118 -18.60 -1.15 3.55
CA HIS A 118 -19.87 -1.77 3.93
C HIS A 118 -20.34 -1.23 5.28
#